data_AF-A0A3M2BQK6-F1
#
_entry.id   AF-A0A3M2BQK6-F1
#
_cell.length_a   1.000
_cell.length_b   1.000
_cell.length_c   1.000
_cell.angle_alpha   90.00
_cell.angle_beta   90.00
_cell.angle_gamma   90.00
#
_symmetry.space_group_name_H-M   'P 1'
#
loop_
_entity.id
_entity.type
_entity.pdbx_description
1 polymer ?
#
loop_
_entity_poly.entity_id
_entity_poly.type
_entity_poly.pdbx_seq_one_letter_code
_entity_poly.pdbx_strand_id
1 'polypeptide(L)'
;TDTVLRFVDLDLDPTVPPEDTVFARVLCTNRHLAEQVPAGALLRFEEGGGTISGRLLHKPTPQVDPPLGSRSLWRLVSHLNADHLPISGNPGAAALLREVLTLHAPPGSAAAARQIGGVAAVEARPAVDHIGRDAWRGLVRGTEVRVTLHPAAFAGANPFLFASVLRHFLGLYAHLNTFTRLVAVDGDHPDEEYAWPPLAGAHSLL
;
A
#
# COMPACT_ATOMS: atom_id res chain seq x y z
N THR A 1 0.47 18.92 -12.64
CA THR A 1 0.40 18.04 -13.82
C THR A 1 -0.54 18.65 -14.83
N ASP A 2 -0.16 18.62 -16.11
CA ASP A 2 -1.02 19.05 -17.20
C ASP A 2 -1.84 17.85 -17.69
N THR A 3 -3.14 18.04 -17.84
CA THR A 3 -4.04 17.03 -18.41
C THR A 3 -4.22 17.33 -19.88
N VAL A 4 -3.86 16.38 -20.75
CA VAL A 4 -3.99 16.53 -22.20
C VAL A 4 -5.14 15.66 -22.69
N LEU A 5 -6.10 16.28 -23.38
CA LEU A 5 -7.11 15.57 -24.15
C LEU A 5 -6.61 15.44 -25.59
N ARG A 6 -6.58 14.23 -26.12
CA ARG A 6 -6.22 13.96 -27.51
C ARG A 6 -7.39 13.27 -28.19
N PHE A 7 -7.82 13.83 -29.30
CA PHE A 7 -8.81 13.22 -30.19
C PHE A 7 -8.05 12.45 -31.26
N VAL A 8 -8.47 11.22 -31.51
CA VAL A 8 -7.88 10.35 -32.55
C VAL A 8 -9.02 9.94 -33.45
N ASP A 9 -8.89 10.26 -34.72
CA ASP A 9 -9.72 9.66 -35.77
C ASP A 9 -9.06 8.36 -36.22
N LEU A 10 -9.79 7.26 -36.09
CA LEU A 10 -9.31 5.92 -36.45
C LEU A 10 -9.35 5.69 -37.96
N ASP A 11 -10.16 6.44 -38.69
CA ASP A 11 -10.30 6.35 -40.14
C ASP A 11 -9.33 7.29 -40.89
N LEU A 12 -8.54 8.08 -40.16
CA LEU A 12 -7.54 9.02 -40.67
C LEU A 12 -8.09 10.03 -41.69
N ASP A 13 -9.35 10.44 -41.53
CA ASP A 13 -10.02 11.42 -42.38
C ASP A 13 -10.39 12.69 -41.58
N PRO A 14 -9.39 13.47 -41.12
CA PRO A 14 -9.65 14.65 -40.32
C PRO A 14 -10.34 15.74 -41.14
N THR A 15 -11.55 16.11 -40.75
CA THR A 15 -12.25 17.26 -41.35
C THR A 15 -11.56 18.58 -40.99
N VAL A 16 -11.32 19.44 -41.98
CA VAL A 16 -10.76 20.79 -41.81
C VAL A 16 -11.71 21.82 -42.43
N PRO A 17 -12.24 22.79 -41.66
CA PRO A 17 -12.00 23.02 -40.24
C PRO A 17 -12.65 21.96 -39.33
N PRO A 18 -12.13 21.74 -38.12
CA PRO A 18 -12.79 20.90 -37.14
C PRO A 18 -14.08 21.61 -36.69
N GLU A 19 -15.25 21.08 -37.06
CA GLU A 19 -16.55 21.64 -36.69
C GLU A 19 -17.09 21.07 -35.36
N ASP A 20 -16.35 20.16 -34.73
CA ASP A 20 -16.81 19.44 -33.54
C ASP A 20 -16.60 20.23 -32.24
N THR A 21 -17.69 20.43 -31.49
CA THR A 21 -17.65 20.96 -30.13
C THR A 21 -17.71 19.82 -29.12
N VAL A 22 -16.75 19.77 -28.19
CA VAL A 22 -16.70 18.76 -27.13
C VAL A 22 -16.99 19.41 -25.78
N PHE A 23 -17.99 18.89 -25.08
CA PHE A 23 -18.26 19.22 -23.69
C PHE A 23 -17.66 18.14 -22.79
N ALA A 24 -16.86 18.57 -21.80
CA ALA A 24 -16.26 17.67 -20.83
C ALA A 24 -16.68 18.06 -19.40
N ARG A 25 -17.07 17.06 -18.61
CA ARG A 25 -17.24 17.20 -17.17
C ARG A 25 -16.02 16.61 -16.48
N VAL A 26 -15.24 17.44 -15.80
CA VAL A 26 -13.97 17.05 -15.17
C VAL A 26 -14.05 17.18 -13.65
N LEU A 27 -13.31 16.32 -12.94
CA LEU A 27 -13.08 16.45 -11.51
C LEU A 27 -11.73 17.14 -11.29
N CYS A 28 -11.74 18.28 -10.61
CA CYS A 28 -10.56 19.11 -10.39
C CYS A 28 -10.20 19.17 -8.91
N THR A 29 -8.92 19.44 -8.61
CA THR A 29 -8.44 19.73 -7.26
C THR A 29 -7.75 21.09 -7.22
N ASN A 30 -7.77 21.77 -6.08
CA ASN A 30 -7.08 23.05 -5.88
C ASN A 30 -5.60 22.89 -5.50
N ARG A 31 -5.03 21.72 -5.78
CA ARG A 31 -3.64 21.38 -5.52
C ARG A 31 -3.19 21.71 -4.08
N HIS A 32 -2.10 22.44 -3.93
CA HIS A 32 -1.50 22.91 -2.67
C HIS A 32 -2.33 23.95 -1.90
N LEU A 33 -3.59 24.20 -2.26
CA LEU A 33 -4.42 25.16 -1.54
C LEU A 33 -4.85 24.62 -0.17
N ALA A 34 -5.20 23.33 -0.08
CA ALA A 34 -5.71 22.74 1.15
C ALA A 34 -4.67 22.77 2.29
N GLU A 35 -3.39 22.56 1.96
CA GLU A 35 -2.28 22.60 2.92
C GLU A 35 -1.98 24.01 3.47
N GLN A 36 -2.58 25.06 2.91
CA GLN A 36 -2.47 26.42 3.45
C GLN A 36 -3.45 26.67 4.61
N VAL A 37 -4.46 25.81 4.79
CA VAL A 37 -5.44 25.94 5.86
C VAL A 37 -4.83 25.50 7.20
N PRO A 38 -4.86 26.32 8.25
CA PRO A 38 -4.28 25.95 9.54
C PRO A 38 -5.13 24.90 10.27
N ALA A 39 -4.49 24.15 11.18
CA ALA A 39 -5.21 23.33 12.15
C ALA A 39 -6.13 24.22 13.00
N GLY A 40 -7.32 23.72 13.36
CA GLY A 40 -8.32 24.46 14.11
C GLY A 40 -9.19 25.41 13.28
N ALA A 41 -8.97 25.52 11.96
CA ALA A 41 -9.81 26.35 11.10
C ALA A 41 -11.27 25.90 11.11
N LEU A 42 -12.19 26.87 11.18
CA LEU A 42 -13.62 26.64 11.08
C LEU A 42 -14.03 26.54 9.61
N LEU A 43 -14.69 25.45 9.27
CA LEU A 43 -15.25 25.19 7.95
C LEU A 43 -16.75 25.42 8.00
N ARG A 44 -17.26 26.17 7.02
CA ARG A 44 -18.69 26.42 6.82
C ARG A 44 -19.09 25.86 5.47
N PHE A 45 -20.29 25.30 5.39
CA PHE A 45 -20.85 24.79 4.15
C PHE A 45 -21.61 25.91 3.44
N GLU A 46 -21.34 26.13 2.15
CA GLU A 46 -22.00 27.19 1.36
C GLU A 46 -23.43 26.81 0.96
N GLU A 47 -23.73 25.54 0.68
CA GLU A 47 -25.07 25.08 0.28
C GLU A 47 -25.62 24.00 1.23
N GLY A 48 -26.91 24.09 1.57
CA GLY A 48 -27.65 23.08 2.33
C GLY A 48 -27.34 22.97 3.83
N GLY A 49 -26.39 23.74 4.36
CA GLY A 49 -25.82 23.55 5.70
C GLY A 49 -25.94 24.75 6.64
N GLY A 50 -27.08 25.45 6.67
CA GLY A 50 -27.30 26.73 7.39
C GLY A 50 -27.01 26.75 8.90
N THR A 51 -26.55 25.64 9.52
CA THR A 51 -26.13 25.60 10.93
C THR A 51 -24.96 24.65 11.18
N ILE A 52 -24.47 23.91 10.18
CA ILE A 52 -23.40 22.92 10.38
C ILE A 52 -22.05 23.61 10.19
N SER A 53 -21.18 23.49 11.18
CA SER A 53 -19.79 23.92 11.09
C SER A 53 -18.87 22.77 11.46
N GLY A 54 -17.75 22.66 10.73
CA GLY A 54 -16.66 21.74 11.04
C GLY A 54 -15.48 22.50 11.60
N ARG A 55 -14.63 21.82 12.37
CA ARG A 55 -13.32 22.35 12.77
C ARG A 55 -12.24 21.36 12.39
N LEU A 56 -11.20 21.82 11.71
CA LEU A 56 -10.06 20.98 11.38
C LEU A 56 -9.32 20.57 12.66
N LEU A 57 -9.18 19.26 12.89
CA LEU A 57 -8.42 18.73 14.02
C LEU A 57 -6.91 18.84 13.77
N HIS A 58 -6.51 18.63 12.52
CA HIS A 58 -5.13 18.68 12.08
C HIS A 58 -5.01 19.51 10.81
N LYS A 59 -3.81 19.99 10.54
CA LYS A 59 -3.47 20.63 9.27
C LYS A 59 -3.70 19.61 8.14
N PRO A 60 -4.34 19.99 7.03
CA PRO A 60 -4.47 19.10 5.88
C PRO A 60 -3.10 18.62 5.39
N THR A 61 -3.04 17.38 4.94
CA THR A 61 -1.81 16.80 4.40
C THR A 61 -1.36 17.56 3.16
N PRO A 62 -0.04 17.73 2.96
CA PRO A 62 0.47 18.33 1.74
C PRO A 62 0.08 17.49 0.53
N GLN A 63 -0.09 18.13 -0.61
CA GLN A 63 -0.26 17.39 -1.85
C GLN A 63 1.00 16.59 -2.16
N VAL A 64 0.80 15.31 -2.50
CA VAL A 64 1.86 14.44 -2.99
C VAL A 64 1.67 14.27 -4.48
N ASP A 65 2.64 14.73 -5.26
CA ASP A 65 2.64 14.48 -6.70
C ASP A 65 3.04 13.03 -6.99
N PRO A 66 2.35 12.34 -7.93
CA PRO A 66 2.71 10.99 -8.27
C PRO A 66 4.11 10.94 -8.89
N PRO A 67 4.91 9.90 -8.62
CA PRO A 67 6.21 9.72 -9.24
C PRO A 67 6.02 9.29 -10.70
N LEU A 68 5.78 10.25 -11.60
CA LEU A 68 5.57 10.02 -13.04
C LEU A 68 6.86 9.68 -13.81
N GLY A 69 7.98 9.52 -13.11
CA GLY A 69 9.25 9.08 -13.72
C GLY A 69 9.14 7.67 -14.27
N SER A 70 9.58 7.47 -15.52
CA SER A 70 9.52 6.19 -16.24
C SER A 70 10.09 5.02 -15.42
N ARG A 71 11.20 5.23 -14.69
CA ARG A 71 11.83 4.19 -13.87
C ARG A 71 10.99 3.76 -12.66
N SER A 72 10.28 4.67 -12.01
CA SER A 72 9.43 4.35 -10.86
C SER A 72 8.17 3.60 -11.29
N LEU A 73 7.57 4.02 -12.41
CA LEU A 73 6.45 3.31 -13.03
C LEU A 73 6.85 1.91 -13.49
N TRP A 74 8.00 1.76 -14.15
CA TRP A 74 8.50 0.44 -14.56
C TRP A 74 8.81 -0.47 -13.37
N ARG A 75 9.35 0.06 -12.27
CA ARG A 75 9.54 -0.73 -11.03
C ARG A 75 8.21 -1.22 -10.45
N LEU A 76 7.19 -0.36 -10.43
CA LEU A 76 5.85 -0.74 -9.98
C LEU A 76 5.21 -1.78 -10.91
N VAL A 77 5.34 -1.62 -12.23
CA VAL A 77 4.83 -2.58 -13.22
C VAL A 77 5.54 -3.92 -13.10
N SER A 78 6.88 -3.92 -13.00
CA SER A 78 7.65 -5.14 -12.76
C SER A 78 7.28 -5.81 -11.45
N HIS A 79 6.93 -5.03 -10.43
CA HIS A 79 6.48 -5.56 -9.14
C HIS A 79 5.09 -6.19 -9.21
N LEU A 80 4.14 -5.59 -9.94
CA LEU A 80 2.80 -6.13 -10.15
C LEU A 80 2.80 -7.37 -11.04
N ASN A 81 3.74 -7.46 -11.98
CA ASN A 81 3.92 -8.63 -12.86
C ASN A 81 4.81 -9.72 -12.26
N ALA A 82 5.49 -9.44 -11.15
CA ALA A 82 6.24 -10.48 -10.44
C ALA A 82 5.23 -11.32 -9.64
N ASP A 83 4.85 -12.46 -10.21
CA ASP A 83 3.86 -13.40 -9.64
C ASP A 83 4.17 -13.92 -8.22
N HIS A 84 5.32 -13.56 -7.65
CA HIS A 84 5.74 -13.94 -6.30
C HIS A 84 6.83 -12.98 -5.79
N LEU A 85 6.75 -12.59 -4.51
CA LEU A 85 7.91 -12.02 -3.82
C LEU A 85 8.82 -13.19 -3.41
N PRO A 86 10.04 -13.34 -3.96
CA PRO A 86 10.95 -14.45 -3.61
C PRO A 86 11.54 -14.22 -2.21
N ILE A 87 10.72 -14.47 -1.18
CA ILE A 87 11.09 -14.34 0.24
C ILE A 87 11.76 -15.63 0.74
N SER A 88 11.32 -16.80 0.25
CA SER A 88 11.80 -18.10 0.72
C SER A 88 13.23 -18.38 0.29
N GLY A 89 14.11 -18.70 1.25
CA GLY A 89 15.51 -19.08 1.00
C GLY A 89 16.38 -17.96 0.41
N ASN A 90 15.90 -16.71 0.40
CA ASN A 90 16.61 -15.58 -0.18
C ASN A 90 17.30 -14.76 0.92
N PRO A 91 18.65 -14.73 0.98
CA PRO A 91 19.37 -13.91 1.96
C PRO A 91 19.13 -12.39 1.77
N GLY A 92 18.65 -11.98 0.58
CA GLY A 92 18.25 -10.62 0.26
C GLY A 92 16.76 -10.31 0.49
N ALA A 93 15.97 -11.21 1.10
CA ALA A 93 14.53 -11.05 1.27
C ALA A 93 14.14 -9.74 1.99
N ALA A 94 14.88 -9.36 3.04
CA ALA A 94 14.65 -8.11 3.75
C ALA A 94 14.93 -6.88 2.86
N ALA A 95 16.01 -6.90 2.07
CA ALA A 95 16.34 -5.81 1.16
C ALA A 95 15.28 -5.65 0.07
N LEU A 96 14.81 -6.77 -0.49
CA LEU A 96 13.76 -6.79 -1.50
C LEU A 96 12.43 -6.26 -0.93
N LEU A 97 12.03 -6.70 0.25
CA LEU A 97 10.82 -6.19 0.91
C LEU A 97 10.93 -4.68 1.16
N ARG A 98 12.10 -4.19 1.59
CA ARG A 98 12.32 -2.75 1.76
C ARG A 98 12.21 -1.97 0.45
N GLU A 99 12.74 -2.49 -0.65
CA GLU A 99 12.62 -1.86 -1.97
C GLU A 99 11.14 -1.77 -2.38
N VAL A 100 10.39 -2.86 -2.21
CA VAL A 100 8.96 -2.92 -2.50
C VAL A 100 8.18 -1.91 -1.65
N LEU A 101 8.38 -1.90 -0.33
CA LEU A 101 7.69 -0.95 0.56
C LEU A 101 8.05 0.50 0.23
N THR A 102 9.28 0.76 -0.25
CA THR A 102 9.73 2.09 -0.67
C THR A 102 8.94 2.60 -1.88
N LEU A 103 8.48 1.73 -2.78
CA LEU A 103 7.63 2.11 -3.91
C LEU A 103 6.26 2.64 -3.46
N HIS A 104 5.79 2.22 -2.29
CA HIS A 104 4.52 2.65 -1.70
C HIS A 104 4.67 3.79 -0.69
N ALA A 105 5.89 4.11 -0.27
CA ALA A 105 6.14 5.17 0.69
C ALA A 105 5.92 6.55 0.04
N PRO A 106 5.30 7.51 0.76
CA PRO A 106 5.23 8.88 0.28
C PRO A 106 6.65 9.44 0.03
N PRO A 107 6.90 10.07 -1.14
CA PRO A 107 8.19 10.66 -1.44
C PRO A 107 8.65 11.63 -0.33
N GLY A 108 9.89 11.49 0.11
CA GLY A 108 10.48 12.36 1.14
C GLY A 108 10.01 12.10 2.59
N SER A 109 9.17 11.10 2.84
CA SER A 109 8.77 10.75 4.21
C SER A 109 9.90 10.07 4.98
N ALA A 110 10.61 10.85 5.81
CA ALA A 110 11.65 10.34 6.70
C ALA A 110 11.11 9.31 7.70
N ALA A 111 9.86 9.47 8.15
CA ALA A 111 9.21 8.51 9.03
C ALA A 111 9.01 7.15 8.34
N ALA A 112 8.49 7.15 7.11
CA ALA A 112 8.31 5.92 6.34
C ALA A 112 9.66 5.25 6.02
N ALA A 113 10.65 6.05 5.57
CA ALA A 113 12.00 5.54 5.29
C ALA A 113 12.65 4.89 6.52
N ARG A 114 12.50 5.49 7.71
CA ARG A 114 12.97 4.89 8.98
C ARG A 114 12.27 3.58 9.28
N GLN A 115 10.93 3.55 9.26
CA GLN A 115 10.15 2.33 9.56
C GLN A 115 10.48 1.19 8.59
N ILE A 116 10.61 1.49 7.29
CA ILE A 116 11.02 0.53 6.26
C ILE A 116 12.45 0.03 6.55
N GLY A 117 13.37 0.94 6.88
CA GLY A 117 14.72 0.59 7.31
C GLY A 117 14.77 -0.29 8.56
N GLY A 118 13.73 -0.25 9.39
CA GLY A 118 13.56 -1.07 10.58
C GLY A 118 13.28 -2.56 10.31
N VAL A 119 12.97 -2.94 9.08
CA VAL A 119 12.85 -4.36 8.69
C VAL A 119 14.26 -4.96 8.64
N ALA A 120 14.65 -5.66 9.70
CA ALA A 120 16.01 -6.19 9.87
C ALA A 120 16.22 -7.50 9.10
N ALA A 121 15.30 -8.44 9.27
CA ALA A 121 15.35 -9.75 8.65
C ALA A 121 13.95 -10.19 8.18
N VAL A 122 13.93 -11.00 7.12
CA VAL A 122 12.71 -11.63 6.62
C VAL A 122 13.05 -13.06 6.28
N GLU A 123 12.31 -14.00 6.84
CA GLU A 123 12.44 -15.42 6.59
C GLU A 123 11.08 -15.96 6.17
N ALA A 124 11.06 -16.86 5.20
CA ALA A 124 9.85 -17.58 4.83
C ALA A 124 10.10 -19.08 4.89
N ARG A 125 9.16 -19.80 5.49
CA ARG A 125 9.20 -21.26 5.62
C ARG A 125 7.86 -21.87 5.23
N PRO A 126 7.85 -23.07 4.64
CA PRO A 126 6.62 -23.83 4.44
C PRO A 126 5.92 -24.07 5.78
N ALA A 127 4.62 -23.86 5.80
CA ALA A 127 3.75 -24.13 6.93
C ALA A 127 2.54 -24.95 6.48
N VAL A 128 1.96 -25.70 7.41
CA VAL A 128 0.71 -26.42 7.20
C VAL A 128 -0.23 -26.00 8.30
N ASP A 129 -1.45 -25.66 7.93
CA ASP A 129 -2.48 -25.25 8.88
C ASP A 129 -3.83 -25.85 8.50
N HIS A 130 -4.71 -25.96 9.49
CA HIS A 130 -6.06 -26.43 9.32
C HIS A 130 -7.00 -25.24 9.07
N ILE A 131 -7.50 -25.13 7.85
CA ILE A 131 -8.44 -24.09 7.43
C ILE A 131 -9.81 -24.72 7.19
N GLY A 132 -10.81 -24.27 7.94
CA GLY A 132 -12.18 -24.78 7.87
C GLY A 132 -12.68 -25.33 9.21
N ARG A 133 -13.96 -25.72 9.25
CA ARG A 133 -14.62 -26.24 10.47
C ARG A 133 -14.58 -27.77 10.59
N ASP A 134 -14.35 -28.48 9.49
CA ASP A 134 -14.41 -29.94 9.45
C ASP A 134 -13.08 -30.57 9.89
N ALA A 135 -13.06 -31.39 10.94
CA ALA A 135 -11.82 -31.95 11.50
C ALA A 135 -11.01 -32.90 10.57
N TRP A 136 -11.57 -33.30 9.42
CA TRP A 136 -10.96 -34.26 8.49
C TRP A 136 -10.68 -33.66 7.09
N ARG A 137 -11.09 -32.41 6.85
CA ARG A 137 -10.85 -31.67 5.60
C ARG A 137 -10.35 -30.28 5.95
N GLY A 138 -9.27 -29.83 5.31
CA GLY A 138 -8.79 -28.46 5.54
C GLY A 138 -7.31 -28.31 5.83
N LEU A 139 -6.50 -29.36 5.73
CA LEU A 139 -5.03 -29.19 5.75
C LEU A 139 -4.59 -28.48 4.48
N VAL A 140 -4.31 -27.19 4.61
CA VAL A 140 -3.81 -26.35 3.52
C VAL A 140 -2.33 -26.14 3.73
N ARG A 141 -1.55 -26.13 2.64
CA ARG A 141 -0.14 -25.74 2.67
C ARG A 141 -0.06 -24.25 2.48
N GLY A 142 0.76 -23.60 3.28
CA GLY A 142 0.98 -22.17 3.26
C GLY A 142 2.43 -21.80 3.47
N THR A 143 2.66 -20.50 3.56
CA THR A 143 3.96 -19.92 3.86
C THR A 143 3.83 -19.11 5.14
N GLU A 144 4.67 -19.41 6.13
CA GLU A 144 4.87 -18.53 7.27
C GLU A 144 6.02 -17.58 6.97
N VAL A 145 5.77 -16.29 7.06
CA VAL A 145 6.73 -15.21 6.89
C VAL A 145 7.04 -14.63 8.26
N ARG A 146 8.28 -14.81 8.70
CA ARG A 146 8.82 -14.23 9.94
C ARG A 146 9.55 -12.94 9.58
N VAL A 147 9.16 -11.83 10.22
CA VAL A 147 9.72 -10.51 9.98
C VAL A 147 10.29 -9.97 11.29
N THR A 148 11.59 -9.72 11.32
CA THR A 148 12.26 -9.12 12.46
C THR A 148 12.27 -7.61 12.30
N LEU A 149 11.70 -6.92 13.29
CA LEU A 149 11.57 -5.45 13.30
C LEU A 149 12.45 -4.88 14.40
N HIS A 150 13.32 -3.93 14.07
CA HIS A 150 14.12 -3.22 15.08
C HIS A 150 13.29 -2.11 15.73
N PRO A 151 12.97 -2.18 17.05
CA PRO A 151 12.07 -1.23 17.72
C PRO A 151 12.52 0.23 17.59
N ALA A 152 13.83 0.49 17.60
CA ALA A 152 14.40 1.82 17.46
C ALA A 152 13.95 2.56 16.18
N ALA A 153 13.62 1.82 15.11
CA ALA A 153 13.14 2.39 13.85
C ALA A 153 11.68 2.88 13.91
N PHE A 154 10.94 2.49 14.95
CA PHE A 154 9.51 2.78 15.13
C PHE A 154 9.23 3.84 16.21
N ALA A 155 10.22 4.68 16.56
CA ALA A 155 10.01 5.78 17.50
C ALA A 155 8.84 6.70 17.05
N GLY A 156 7.82 6.84 17.90
CA GLY A 156 6.59 7.57 17.58
C GLY A 156 5.58 6.83 16.69
N ALA A 157 5.82 5.54 16.43
CA ALA A 157 4.95 4.64 15.70
C ALA A 157 4.80 3.32 16.47
N ASN A 158 4.04 2.38 15.91
CA ASN A 158 3.81 1.07 16.54
C ASN A 158 4.27 -0.06 15.59
N PRO A 159 5.30 -0.85 15.94
CA PRO A 159 5.74 -2.01 15.15
C PRO A 159 4.61 -3.01 14.88
N PHE A 160 3.71 -3.21 15.85
CA PHE A 160 2.56 -4.09 15.70
C PHE A 160 1.58 -3.60 14.63
N LEU A 161 1.34 -2.29 14.55
CA LEU A 161 0.48 -1.71 13.51
C LEU A 161 1.12 -1.86 12.14
N PHE A 162 2.43 -1.60 12.03
CA PHE A 162 3.17 -1.81 10.80
C PHE A 162 3.10 -3.28 10.34
N ALA A 163 3.35 -4.22 11.24
CA ALA A 163 3.23 -5.65 10.97
C ALA A 163 1.78 -6.04 10.58
N SER A 164 0.77 -5.43 11.21
CA SER A 164 -0.64 -5.68 10.85
C SER A 164 -0.97 -5.24 9.42
N VAL A 165 -0.41 -4.11 8.95
CA VAL A 165 -0.53 -3.70 7.55
C VAL A 165 0.25 -4.65 6.64
N LEU A 166 1.47 -5.02 7.04
CA LEU A 166 2.32 -5.95 6.30
C LEU A 166 1.67 -7.33 6.12
N ARG A 167 0.90 -7.80 7.12
CA ARG A 167 0.13 -9.05 7.02
C ARG A 167 -0.83 -9.02 5.84
N HIS A 168 -1.57 -7.92 5.68
CA HIS A 168 -2.52 -7.77 4.58
C HIS A 168 -1.79 -7.66 3.24
N PHE A 169 -0.71 -6.89 3.21
CA PHE A 169 0.15 -6.77 2.03
C PHE A 169 0.68 -8.13 1.57
N LEU A 170 1.27 -8.92 2.48
CA LEU A 170 1.78 -10.26 2.17
C LEU A 170 0.67 -11.24 1.80
N GLY A 171 -0.53 -11.08 2.37
CA GLY A 171 -1.70 -11.88 1.99
C GLY A 171 -2.09 -11.70 0.52
N LEU A 172 -1.84 -10.54 -0.09
CA LEU A 172 -2.10 -10.32 -1.52
C LEU A 172 -1.18 -11.15 -2.43
N TYR A 173 -0.07 -11.69 -1.92
CA TYR A 173 0.81 -12.60 -2.64
C TYR A 173 0.47 -14.08 -2.42
N ALA A 174 -0.57 -14.39 -1.65
CA ALA A 174 -1.05 -15.77 -1.52
C ALA A 174 -1.70 -16.22 -2.84
N HIS A 175 -1.20 -17.29 -3.44
CA HIS A 175 -1.84 -17.94 -4.59
C HIS A 175 -3.19 -18.59 -4.22
N LEU A 176 -3.93 -19.07 -5.23
CA LEU A 176 -5.10 -19.92 -5.00
C LEU A 176 -4.72 -21.15 -4.18
N ASN A 177 -5.56 -21.49 -3.19
CA ASN A 177 -5.42 -22.67 -2.32
C ASN A 177 -4.16 -22.70 -1.43
N THR A 178 -3.60 -21.53 -1.11
CA THR A 178 -2.54 -21.39 -0.09
C THR A 178 -2.90 -20.31 0.91
N PHE A 179 -2.19 -20.27 2.04
CA PHE A 179 -2.30 -19.20 3.03
C PHE A 179 -0.94 -18.58 3.30
N THR A 180 -0.96 -17.32 3.75
CA THR A 180 0.21 -16.65 4.31
C THR A 180 -0.03 -16.38 5.78
N ARG A 181 0.93 -16.74 6.63
CA ARG A 181 0.95 -16.38 8.04
C ARG A 181 2.07 -15.38 8.27
N LEU A 182 1.79 -14.29 8.98
CA LEU A 182 2.84 -13.38 9.42
C LEU A 182 3.18 -13.64 10.90
N VAL A 183 4.47 -13.68 11.19
CA VAL A 183 5.00 -13.61 12.56
C VAL A 183 5.96 -12.41 12.61
N ALA A 184 5.66 -11.42 13.45
CA ALA A 184 6.56 -10.31 13.71
C ALA A 184 7.37 -10.60 14.97
N VAL A 185 8.66 -10.31 14.92
CA VAL A 185 9.61 -10.55 16.02
C VAL A 185 10.26 -9.24 16.39
N ASP A 186 10.35 -8.98 17.69
CA ASP A 186 11.16 -7.87 18.19
C ASP A 186 12.65 -8.19 18.00
N GLY A 187 13.37 -7.31 17.29
CA GLY A 187 14.80 -7.48 17.01
C GLY A 187 15.70 -7.39 18.25
N ASP A 188 15.26 -6.69 19.30
CA ASP A 188 16.00 -6.59 20.57
C ASP A 188 15.60 -7.73 21.53
N HIS A 189 14.38 -8.27 21.39
CA HIS A 189 13.84 -9.36 22.21
C HIS A 189 13.26 -10.49 21.34
N PRO A 190 14.08 -11.44 20.86
CA PRO A 190 13.64 -12.49 19.93
C PRO A 190 12.54 -13.43 20.47
N ASP A 191 12.40 -13.51 21.80
CA ASP A 191 11.35 -14.27 22.48
C ASP A 191 9.98 -13.57 22.44
N GLU A 192 9.95 -12.27 22.13
CA GLU A 192 8.73 -11.51 21.93
C GLU A 192 8.30 -11.58 20.46
N GLU A 193 7.31 -12.44 20.20
CA GLU A 193 6.72 -12.60 18.87
C GLU A 193 5.21 -12.34 18.87
N TYR A 194 4.76 -11.71 17.78
CA TYR A 194 3.36 -11.52 17.48
C TYR A 194 3.03 -12.36 16.25
N ALA A 195 2.26 -13.42 16.44
CA ALA A 195 1.78 -14.26 15.35
C ALA A 195 0.33 -13.91 15.01
N TRP A 196 0.06 -13.68 13.73
CA TRP A 196 -1.32 -13.48 13.25
C TRP A 196 -1.90 -14.80 12.72
N PRO A 197 -3.24 -14.96 12.73
CA PRO A 197 -3.87 -16.11 12.11
C PRO A 197 -3.61 -16.13 10.60
N PRO A 198 -3.61 -17.32 9.97
CA PRO A 198 -3.39 -17.47 8.54
C PRO A 198 -4.37 -16.60 7.74
N LEU A 199 -3.88 -16.00 6.66
CA LEU A 199 -4.67 -15.19 5.74
C LEU A 199 -4.57 -15.80 4.35
N ALA A 200 -5.72 -16.08 3.74
CA ALA A 200 -5.79 -16.68 2.42
C ALA A 200 -6.13 -15.64 1.35
N GLY A 201 -5.29 -14.61 1.25
CA GLY A 201 -5.51 -13.49 0.34
C GLY A 201 -6.88 -12.83 0.44
N ALA A 202 -7.33 -12.23 -0.66
CA ALA A 202 -8.64 -11.59 -0.78
C ALA A 202 -9.76 -12.55 -1.24
N HIS A 203 -9.45 -13.84 -1.39
CA HIS A 203 -10.37 -14.83 -1.93
C HIS A 203 -10.69 -15.90 -0.88
N SER A 204 -11.98 -16.25 -0.74
CA SER A 204 -12.37 -17.36 0.12
C SER A 204 -11.72 -18.64 -0.40
N LEU A 205 -11.01 -19.36 0.48
CA LEU A 205 -10.60 -20.73 0.20
C LEU A 205 -11.86 -21.60 0.08
N LEU A 206 -11.88 -22.46 -0.93
CA LEU A 206 -12.95 -23.41 -1.21
C LEU A 206 -13.13 -24.43 -0.08
#